data_AF-A0A1F3BMM6-F1
#
_entry.id   AF-A0A1F3BMM6-F1
#
_cell.length_a   1.000
_cell.length_b   1.000
_cell.length_c   1.000
_cell.angle_alpha   90.00
_cell.angle_beta   90.00
_cell.angle_gamma   90.00
#
_symmetry.space_group_name_H-M   'P 1'
#
loop_
_entity.id
_entity.type
_entity.pdbx_description
1 polymer ?
#
loop_
_entity_poly.entity_id
_entity_poly.type
_entity_poly.pdbx_seq_one_letter_code
_entity_poly.pdbx_strand_id
1 'polypeptide(L)' 'MKREHEPEASQAQDVELDQGCILCGGALSLRVVGSSAATYCRSCRWISRPHLHHHHDGVQLFHPSRMVA' A
#
# COMPACT_ATOMS: atom_id res chain seq x y z
N MET A 1 -9.42 -34.77 -15.00
CA MET A 1 -8.65 -33.56 -15.35
C MET A 1 -8.89 -32.52 -14.28
N LYS A 2 -7.92 -32.28 -13.39
CA LYS A 2 -8.00 -31.23 -12.36
C LYS A 2 -7.45 -29.95 -13.00
N ARG A 3 -8.29 -28.92 -13.17
CA ARG A 3 -7.81 -27.59 -13.57
C ARG A 3 -7.15 -26.99 -12.33
N GLU A 4 -5.83 -26.99 -12.32
CA GLU A 4 -5.03 -26.23 -11.37
C GLU A 4 -5.37 -24.76 -11.60
N HIS A 5 -5.95 -24.13 -10.57
CA HIS A 5 -6.22 -22.70 -10.56
C HIS A 5 -4.85 -22.02 -10.49
N GLU A 6 -4.31 -21.66 -11.65
CA GLU A 6 -3.15 -20.79 -11.76
C GLU A 6 -3.46 -19.52 -10.94
N PRO A 7 -2.61 -19.11 -9.97
CA PRO A 7 -2.89 -17.93 -9.18
C PRO A 7 -2.86 -16.75 -10.14
N GLU A 8 -4.04 -16.26 -10.51
CA GLU A 8 -4.22 -15.07 -11.32
C GLU A 8 -3.32 -13.99 -10.72
N ALA A 9 -2.24 -13.64 -11.45
CA ALA A 9 -1.20 -12.77 -10.95
C ALA A 9 -1.88 -11.49 -10.47
N SER A 10 -1.90 -11.27 -9.15
CA SER A 10 -2.62 -10.15 -8.56
C SER A 10 -2.05 -8.87 -9.16
N GLN A 11 -2.82 -8.22 -10.04
CA GLN A 11 -2.34 -7.05 -10.76
C GLN A 11 -1.92 -5.99 -9.75
N ALA A 12 -0.67 -5.54 -9.88
CA ALA A 12 -0.16 -4.47 -9.05
C ALA A 12 -0.80 -3.16 -9.48
N GLN A 13 -1.36 -2.41 -8.53
CA GLN A 13 -1.85 -1.05 -8.74
C GLN A 13 -0.90 -0.08 -8.08
N ASP A 14 -0.38 0.86 -8.86
CA ASP A 14 0.46 1.97 -8.38
C ASP A 14 -0.39 3.25 -8.34
N VAL A 15 -0.43 3.91 -7.19
CA VAL A 15 -1.21 5.12 -6.92
C VAL A 15 -0.29 6.14 -6.24
N GLU A 16 -0.40 7.42 -6.60
CA GLU A 16 0.26 8.51 -5.86
C GLU A 16 -0.81 9.27 -5.05
N LEU A 17 -0.56 9.40 -3.75
CA LEU A 17 -1.42 10.16 -2.84
C LEU A 17 -0.79 11.52 -2.59
N ASP A 18 -1.40 12.56 -3.13
CA ASP A 18 -1.04 13.94 -2.82
C ASP A 18 -1.19 14.19 -1.32
N GLN A 19 -0.15 14.73 -0.70
CA GLN A 19 -0.08 14.95 0.74
C GLN A 19 -0.33 13.69 1.61
N GLY A 20 -0.04 12.48 1.08
CA GLY A 20 -0.35 11.22 1.76
C GLY A 20 0.62 10.80 2.87
N CYS A 21 1.82 11.38 2.97
CA CYS A 21 2.80 10.95 3.97
C CYS A 21 2.43 11.46 5.37
N ILE A 22 2.12 10.54 6.28
CA ILE A 22 1.75 10.87 7.66
C ILE A 22 2.87 11.50 8.50
N LEU A 23 4.12 11.46 8.03
CA LEU A 23 5.27 12.02 8.76
C LEU A 23 5.61 13.45 8.33
N CYS A 24 5.57 13.75 7.03
CA CYS A 24 6.01 15.04 6.51
C CYS A 24 4.98 15.77 5.65
N GLY A 25 3.81 15.18 5.40
CA GLY A 25 2.79 15.71 4.49
C GLY A 25 3.21 15.66 3.01
N GLY A 26 4.32 15.02 2.65
CA GLY A 26 4.74 14.88 1.26
C GLY A 26 3.86 13.91 0.44
N ALA A 27 4.02 13.92 -0.88
CA ALA A 27 3.41 12.93 -1.75
C ALA A 27 3.89 11.51 -1.38
N LEU A 28 2.96 10.55 -1.38
CA LEU A 28 3.19 9.17 -0.99
C LEU A 28 2.88 8.23 -2.15
N SER A 29 3.90 7.52 -2.60
CA SER A 29 3.71 6.44 -3.59
C SER A 29 3.18 5.21 -2.87
N LEU A 30 2.07 4.66 -3.34
CA LEU A 30 1.40 3.46 -2.84
C LEU A 30 1.39 2.41 -3.93
N ARG A 31 1.83 1.20 -3.57
CA ARG A 31 1.67 0.00 -4.39
C ARG A 31 0.78 -1.00 -3.68
N VAL A 32 -0.27 -1.44 -4.34
CA VAL A 32 -1.19 -2.49 -3.87
C VAL A 32 -1.01 -3.73 -4.73
N VAL A 33 -0.83 -4.89 -4.11
CA VAL A 33 -0.71 -6.20 -4.78
C VAL A 33 -1.59 -7.19 -4.03
N GLY A 34 -2.75 -7.53 -4.61
CA GLY A 34 -3.76 -8.32 -3.93
C GLY A 34 -4.19 -7.66 -2.62
N SER A 35 -4.01 -8.34 -1.48
CA SER A 35 -4.33 -7.84 -0.14
C SER A 35 -3.15 -7.16 0.58
N SER A 36 -2.02 -6.95 -0.11
CA SER A 36 -0.82 -6.33 0.47
C SER A 36 -0.59 -4.93 -0.07
N ALA A 37 -0.04 -4.06 0.76
CA ALA A 37 0.38 -2.73 0.34
C ALA A 37 1.78 -2.36 0.84
N ALA A 38 2.45 -1.54 0.04
CA ALA A 38 3.71 -0.89 0.39
C ALA A 38 3.63 0.59 0.02
N THR A 39 4.21 1.44 0.86
CA THR A 39 4.25 2.89 0.62
C THR A 39 5.65 3.45 0.76
N TYR A 40 5.95 4.46 -0.03
CA TYR A 40 7.21 5.19 0.01
C TYR A 40 7.00 6.70 -0.13
N CYS A 41 7.60 7.49 0.75
CA CYS A 41 7.65 8.94 0.61
C CYS A 41 9.03 9.37 0.10
N ARG A 42 9.08 10.04 -1.05
CA ARG A 42 10.32 10.58 -1.61
C ARG A 42 10.93 11.71 -0.78
N SER A 43 10.10 12.49 -0.08
CA SER A 43 10.53 13.68 0.67
C SER A 43 11.28 13.32 1.97
N CYS A 44 10.73 12.43 2.79
CA CYS A 44 11.37 12.00 4.04
C CYS A 44 12.00 10.60 3.98
N ARG A 45 11.93 9.94 2.81
CA ARG A 45 12.44 8.58 2.56
C ARG A 45 11.83 7.49 3.43
N TRP A 46 10.67 7.77 4.03
CA TRP A 46 9.97 6.81 4.87
C TRP A 46 9.33 5.70 4.02
N ILE A 47 9.56 4.46 4.44
CA ILE A 47 8.98 3.25 3.84
C ILE A 47 8.07 2.60 4.89
N SER A 48 6.88 2.18 4.46
CA SER A 48 5.93 1.48 5.34
C SER A 48 5.24 0.35 4.58
N ARG A 49 4.81 -0.66 5.32
CA ARG A 49 3.97 -1.77 4.84
C ARG A 49 2.64 -1.66 5.57
N PRO A 50 1.72 -0.79 5.14
CA PRO A 50 0.45 -0.63 5.81
C PRO A 50 -0.39 -1.90 5.74
N HIS A 51 -1.23 -2.10 6.75
CA HIS A 51 -2.35 -3.02 6.63
C HIS A 51 -3.40 -2.40 5.73
N LEU A 52 -3.96 -3.22 4.85
CA LEU A 52 -4.94 -2.79 3.87
C LEU A 52 -6.30 -3.39 4.21
N HIS A 53 -7.33 -2.54 4.26
CA HIS A 53 -8.70 -2.95 4.50
C HIS A 53 -9.56 -2.47 3.33
N HIS A 54 -10.11 -3.42 2.58
CA HIS A 54 -11.03 -3.13 1.49
C HIS A 54 -12.43 -2.89 2.06
N HIS A 55 -13.03 -1.78 1.67
CA HIS A 55 -14.43 -1.43 1.91
C HIS A 55 -15.17 -1.37 0.57
N HIS A 56 -16.51 -1.34 0.63
CA HIS A 56 -17.35 -1.24 -0.56
C HIS A 56 -17.07 0.03 -1.38
N ASP A 57 -16.71 1.14 -0.71
CA ASP A 57 -16.46 2.44 -1.34
C ASP A 57 -14.98 2.79 -1.53
N GLY A 58 -14.06 1.87 -1.20
CA GLY A 58 -12.64 2.14 -1.38
C GLY A 58 -11.72 1.33 -0.47
N VAL A 59 -10.51 1.85 -0.27
CA VAL A 59 -9.45 1.18 0.48
C VAL A 59 -8.99 2.06 1.63
N GLN A 60 -8.88 1.48 2.82
CA GLN A 60 -8.25 2.12 3.98
C GLN A 60 -6.87 1.52 4.23
N LEU A 61 -5.91 2.40 4.52
CA LEU A 61 -4.54 2.04 4.86
C LEU A 61 -4.27 2.34 6.32
N PHE A 62 -3.76 1.35 7.05
CA PHE A 62 -3.34 1.50 8.43
C PHE A 62 -1.83 1.36 8.50
N HIS A 63 -1.14 2.47 8.69
CA HIS A 63 0.30 2.47 8.85
C HIS A 63 0.68 2.06 10.28
N PRO A 64 1.51 1.02 10.47
CA PRO A 64 2.10 0.77 11.77
C PRO A 64 3.01 1.95 12.11
N SER A 65 2.61 2.76 13.08
CA SER A 65 3.31 3.98 13.50
C SER A 65 4.59 3.72 14.32
N ARG A 66 5.11 2.48 14.31
CA ARG A 66 6.29 2.13 15.07
C ARG A 66 7.54 2.65 14.36
N MET A 67 7.92 3.90 14.64
CA MET A 67 9.29 4.34 14.52
C MET A 67 10.15 3.40 15.36
N VAL A 68 10.98 2.58 14.70
CA VAL A 68 12.11 1.96 15.37
C VAL A 68 13.19 3.04 15.35
N ALA A 69 13.42 3.63 16.52
CA ALA A 69 14.50 4.58 16.76
C ALA A 69 15.87 3.89 16.63
#